data_AF-A0A350IS60-F1
#
_entry.id   AF-A0A350IS60-F1
#
_cell.length_a   1.000
_cell.length_b   1.000
_cell.length_c   1.000
_cell.angle_alpha   90.00
_cell.angle_beta   90.00
_cell.angle_gamma   90.00
#
_symmetry.space_group_name_H-M   'P 1'
#
loop_
_entity.id
_entity.type
_entity.pdbx_description
1 polymer ?
#
loop_
_entity_poly.entity_id
_entity_poly.type
_entity_poly.pdbx_seq_one_letter_code
_entity_poly.pdbx_strand_id
1 'polypeptide(L)'
;MILQALRAGERCVGDLAEIVGMSLPNASQHLSVLRHAGLVSTRRGGTTVYYSMAEPRIAQACDIVHQIVLERHPEARPRRAHAVSRPAVVGAAAGSGQG
;
A
#
# COMPACT_ATOMS: atom_id res chain seq x y z
N MET A 1 5.73 -2.02 -6.15
CA MET A 1 4.33 -2.02 -6.65
C MET A 1 3.41 -1.57 -5.51
N ILE A 2 2.41 -0.71 -5.75
CA ILE A 2 1.50 -0.19 -4.71
C ILE A 2 0.79 -1.31 -3.95
N LEU A 3 0.28 -2.33 -4.65
CA LEU A 3 -0.42 -3.45 -4.02
C LEU A 3 0.49 -4.25 -3.06
N GLN A 4 1.78 -4.41 -3.40
CA GLN A 4 2.72 -5.05 -2.48
C GLN A 4 2.99 -4.22 -1.22
N ALA A 5 3.01 -2.89 -1.31
CA ALA A 5 3.18 -2.02 -0.14
C ALA A 5 2.00 -2.14 0.85
N LEU A 6 0.81 -2.47 0.35
CA LEU A 6 -0.41 -2.70 1.13
C LEU A 6 -0.49 -4.10 1.78
N ARG A 7 0.44 -5.03 1.46
CA ARG A 7 0.50 -6.36 2.10
C ARG A 7 0.76 -6.28 3.61
N ALA A 8 1.47 -5.26 4.05
CA ALA A 8 1.84 -5.08 5.45
C ALA A 8 0.74 -4.42 6.29
N GLY A 9 -0.38 -4.01 5.69
CA GLY A 9 -1.48 -3.33 6.37
C GLY A 9 -1.95 -2.06 5.66
N GLU A 10 -2.90 -1.36 6.30
CA GLU A 10 -3.44 -0.11 5.76
C GLU A 10 -2.39 1.01 5.75
N ARG A 11 -2.37 1.84 4.70
CA ARG A 11 -1.42 2.94 4.53
C ARG A 11 -2.07 4.16 3.89
N CYS A 12 -1.57 5.35 4.20
CA CYS A 12 -2.02 6.56 3.53
C CYS A 12 -1.32 6.74 2.18
N VAL A 13 -1.83 7.66 1.34
CA VAL A 13 -1.23 7.95 0.03
C VAL A 13 0.22 8.47 0.13
N GLY A 14 0.55 9.22 1.19
CA GLY A 14 1.90 9.73 1.44
C GLY A 14 2.89 8.58 1.63
N ASP A 15 2.60 7.67 2.57
CA ASP A 15 3.43 6.49 2.81
C ASP A 15 3.60 5.65 1.54
N LEU A 16 2.53 5.48 0.76
CA LEU A 16 2.57 4.69 -0.47
C LEU A 16 3.42 5.35 -1.55
N ALA A 17 3.35 6.67 -1.68
CA ALA A 17 4.17 7.44 -2.61
C ALA A 17 5.66 7.28 -2.26
N GLU A 18 5.99 7.40 -0.97
CA GLU A 18 7.36 7.22 -0.47
C GLU A 18 7.88 5.79 -0.68
N ILE A 19 7.13 4.77 -0.27
CA ILE A 19 7.54 3.37 -0.36
C ILE A 19 7.78 2.94 -1.81
N VAL A 20 6.95 3.41 -2.75
CA VAL A 20 7.06 3.03 -4.16
C VAL A 20 8.00 3.97 -4.92
N GLY A 21 8.47 5.06 -4.32
CA GLY A 21 9.36 6.02 -4.95
C GLY A 21 8.70 6.81 -6.07
N MET A 22 7.45 7.25 -5.86
CA MET A 22 6.69 8.04 -6.84
C MET A 22 6.18 9.35 -6.23
N SER A 23 5.80 10.30 -7.09
CA SER A 23 5.16 11.54 -6.64
C SER A 23 3.75 11.28 -6.10
N LEU A 24 3.27 12.16 -5.19
CA LEU A 24 1.90 12.07 -4.67
C LEU A 24 0.82 12.08 -5.76
N PRO A 25 0.89 12.95 -6.80
CA PRO A 25 -0.11 12.95 -7.87
C PRO A 25 -0.20 11.60 -8.60
N ASN A 26 0.95 10.98 -8.89
CA ASN A 26 1.00 9.68 -9.53
C ASN A 26 0.43 8.60 -8.61
N ALA A 27 0.81 8.60 -7.33
CA ALA A 27 0.27 7.67 -6.34
C ALA A 27 -1.25 7.77 -6.23
N SER A 28 -1.79 8.99 -6.10
CA SER A 28 -3.23 9.24 -6.09
C SER A 28 -3.92 8.76 -7.36
N GLN A 29 -3.33 8.99 -8.54
CA GLN A 29 -3.90 8.53 -9.81
C GLN A 29 -3.96 6.99 -9.86
N HIS A 30 -2.86 6.30 -9.53
CA HIS A 30 -2.85 4.85 -9.48
C HIS A 30 -3.84 4.28 -8.46
N LEU A 31 -3.91 4.87 -7.26
CA LEU A 31 -4.86 4.47 -6.23
C LEU A 31 -6.31 4.69 -6.66
N SER A 32 -6.59 5.75 -7.41
CA SER A 32 -7.89 5.97 -8.02
C SER A 32 -8.25 4.82 -8.97
N VAL A 33 -7.35 4.45 -9.88
CA VAL A 33 -7.56 3.31 -10.80
C VAL A 33 -7.81 2.01 -10.04
N LEU A 34 -6.97 1.69 -9.05
CA LEU A 34 -7.10 0.49 -8.24
C LEU A 34 -8.42 0.45 -7.46
N ARG A 35 -8.88 1.61 -6.94
CA ARG A 35 -10.15 1.74 -6.24
C ARG A 35 -11.33 1.52 -7.18
N HIS A 36 -11.30 2.10 -8.38
CA HIS A 36 -12.35 1.90 -9.38
C HIS A 36 -12.41 0.44 -9.85
N ALA A 37 -11.27 -0.24 -9.92
CA ALA A 37 -11.18 -1.67 -10.23
C ALA A 37 -11.58 -2.59 -9.06
N GLY A 38 -11.91 -2.05 -7.88
CA GLY A 38 -12.28 -2.85 -6.70
C GLY A 38 -11.11 -3.60 -6.05
N LEU A 39 -9.86 -3.26 -6.38
CA LEU A 39 -8.67 -3.96 -5.87
C LEU A 39 -8.22 -3.46 -4.49
N VAL A 40 -8.63 -2.25 -4.12
CA VAL A 40 -8.32 -1.63 -2.82
C VAL A 40 -9.57 -1.09 -2.17
N SER A 41 -9.62 -1.19 -0.84
CA SER A 41 -10.62 -0.54 -0.01
C SER A 41 -10.04 0.72 0.62
N THR A 42 -10.94 1.64 1.01
CA THR A 42 -10.55 2.90 1.63
C THR A 42 -11.29 3.12 2.94
N ARG A 43 -10.57 3.58 3.96
CA ARG A 43 -11.12 4.02 5.24
C ARG A 43 -10.68 5.45 5.52
N ARG A 44 -11.58 6.30 6.00
CA ARG A 44 -11.22 7.64 6.48
C ARG A 44 -10.93 7.58 7.98
N GLY A 45 -9.78 8.13 8.38
CA GLY A 45 -9.40 8.34 9.78
C GLY A 45 -9.05 9.81 9.98
N GLY A 46 -9.97 10.57 10.58
CA GLY A 46 -9.86 12.03 10.65
C GLY A 46 -9.83 12.64 9.24
N THR A 47 -8.78 13.41 8.95
CA THR A 47 -8.55 14.05 7.63
C THR A 47 -7.82 13.14 6.64
N THR A 48 -7.34 11.97 7.07
CA THR A 48 -6.48 11.09 6.28
C THR A 48 -7.28 9.92 5.70
N VAL A 49 -7.01 9.59 4.43
CA VAL A 49 -7.53 8.38 3.77
C VAL A 49 -6.49 7.29 3.82
N TYR A 50 -6.87 6.15 4.38
CA TYR A 50 -6.09 4.92 4.42
C TYR A 50 -6.60 3.95 3.38
N TYR A 51 -5.67 3.28 2.72
CA TYR A 51 -5.93 2.27 1.71
C TYR A 51 -5.52 0.91 2.25
N SER A 52 -6.29 -0.12 1.91
CA SER A 52 -5.97 -1.53 2.18
C SER A 52 -6.30 -2.38 0.96
N MET A 53 -5.74 -3.58 0.85
CA MET A 53 -6.19 -4.52 -0.17
C MET A 53 -7.64 -4.93 0.09
N ALA A 54 -8.46 -4.95 -0.95
CA ALA A 54 -9.86 -5.35 -0.84
C ALA A 54 -10.00 -6.84 -0.52
N GLU A 55 -9.09 -7.68 -1.03
CA GLU A 55 -9.14 -9.12 -0.80
C GLU A 55 -7.75 -9.77 -0.74
N PRO A 56 -7.49 -10.72 0.19
CA PRO A 56 -6.21 -11.40 0.31
C PRO A 56 -5.74 -12.12 -0.97
N ARG A 57 -6.67 -12.63 -1.81
CA ARG A 57 -6.34 -13.31 -3.07
C ARG A 57 -5.64 -12.40 -4.08
N ILE A 58 -5.83 -11.09 -4.00
CA ILE A 58 -5.12 -10.11 -4.84
C ILE A 58 -3.62 -10.15 -4.56
N ALA A 59 -3.21 -10.34 -3.31
CA ALA A 59 -1.81 -10.49 -2.94
C ALA A 59 -1.18 -11.73 -3.58
N GLN A 60 -1.91 -12.86 -3.55
CA GLN A 60 -1.46 -14.12 -4.16
C GLN A 60 -1.28 -13.98 -5.68
N ALA A 61 -2.23 -13.33 -6.37
CA ALA A 61 -2.10 -13.07 -7.80
C ALA A 61 -0.89 -12.16 -8.12
N CYS A 62 -0.66 -11.12 -7.31
CA CYS A 62 0.52 -10.27 -7.44
C CYS A 62 1.83 -11.05 -7.24
N ASP A 63 1.87 -11.99 -6.31
CA ASP A 63 3.04 -12.81 -6.05
C ASP A 63 3.36 -13.72 -7.25
N ILE A 64 2.35 -14.33 -7.88
CA ILE A 64 2.51 -15.12 -9.11
C ILE A 64 3.08 -14.26 -10.24
N VAL A 65 2.48 -13.08 -10.48
CA VAL A 65 2.97 -12.15 -11.51
C VAL A 65 4.41 -11.72 -11.22
N HIS A 66 4.73 -11.45 -9.95
CA HIS A 66 6.07 -11.04 -9.55
C HIS A 66 7.11 -12.14 -9.79
N GLN A 67 6.79 -13.40 -9.46
CA GLN A 67 7.65 -14.55 -9.75
C GLN A 67 7.92 -14.68 -11.25
N ILE A 68 6.88 -14.64 -12.08
CA ILE A 68 7.03 -14.75 -13.55
C ILE A 68 7.93 -13.63 -14.09
N VAL A 69 7.80 -12.40 -13.58
CA VAL A 69 8.64 -11.27 -14.00
C VAL A 69 10.09 -11.48 -13.60
N LEU A 70 10.35 -11.93 -12.37
CA LEU A 70 11.71 -12.19 -11.88
C LEU A 70 12.40 -13.33 -12.64
N GLU A 71 11.67 -14.41 -12.93
CA GLU A 71 12.18 -15.54 -13.72
C GLU A 71 12.58 -15.10 -15.13
N ARG A 72 11.78 -14.23 -15.75
CA ARG A 72 12.04 -13.72 -17.11
C ARG A 72 13.09 -12.62 -17.16
N HIS A 73 13.28 -11.89 -16.06
CA HIS A 73 14.21 -10.77 -15.97
C HIS A 73 15.02 -10.85 -14.66
N PRO A 74 16.06 -11.70 -14.60
CA PRO A 74 16.87 -11.88 -13.38
C PRO A 74 17.58 -10.58 -12.93
N GLU A 75 17.85 -9.67 -13.86
CA GLU A 75 18.42 -8.34 -13.61
C GLU A 75 17.40 -7.31 -13.07
N ALA A 76 16.11 -7.63 -13.04
CA ALA A 76 15.05 -6.77 -12.46
C ALA A 76 15.04 -6.79 -10.93
N ARG A 77 16.14 -7.25 -10.30
CA ARG A 77 16.36 -7.14 -8.87
C ARG A 77 16.17 -5.68 -8.48
N PRO A 78 15.38 -5.38 -7.43
CA PRO A 78 15.12 -4.00 -7.05
C PRO A 78 16.45 -3.28 -6.82
N ARG A 79 16.76 -2.29 -7.66
CA ARG A 79 17.79 -1.27 -7.37
C ARG A 79 17.41 -0.72 -6.00
N ARG A 80 18.21 -1.02 -4.97
CA ARG A 80 17.96 -0.76 -3.55
C ARG A 80 17.13 0.51 -3.35
N ALA A 81 15.84 0.35 -3.06
CA ALA A 81 15.04 1.44 -2.53
C ALA A 81 15.66 1.82 -1.18
N HIS A 82 15.89 3.12 -0.98
CA HIS A 82 16.50 3.68 0.20
C HIS A 82 15.82 3.17 1.48
N ALA A 83 16.62 2.86 2.50
CA ALA A 83 16.15 2.39 3.80
C ALA A 83 15.14 3.40 4.39
N VAL A 84 13.89 2.98 4.51
CA VAL A 84 12.81 3.75 5.15
C VAL A 84 13.00 3.68 6.66
N SER A 85 13.41 4.79 7.26
CA SER A 85 13.25 5.02 8.70
C SER A 85 11.77 5.15 9.04
N ARG A 86 11.28 4.30 9.95
CA ARG A 86 9.90 4.34 10.46
C ARG A 86 9.68 5.64 11.25
N PRO A 87 8.56 6.36 11.06
CA PRO A 87 7.90 7.03 12.17
C PRO A 87 6.93 6.06 12.83
N ALA A 88 6.94 6.05 14.16
CA ALA A 88 6.02 5.29 14.98
C ALA A 88 4.59 5.81 14.79
N VAL A 89 3.64 4.91 14.53
CA VAL A 89 2.22 5.21 14.69
C VAL A 89 1.96 5.33 16.19
N VAL A 90 1.87 6.57 16.68
CA VAL A 90 1.26 6.91 17.97
C VAL A 90 -0.26 6.78 17.81
N GLY A 91 -0.88 6.13 18.80
CA GLY A 91 -2.21 5.54 18.70
C GLY A 91 -3.39 6.48 18.91
N ALA A 92 -4.56 5.86 19.04
CA ALA A 92 -5.69 6.37 19.81
C ALA A 92 -6.65 5.21 20.11
N ALA A 93 -6.45 4.59 21.27
CA ALA A 93 -7.52 3.93 21.99
C ALA A 93 -8.44 5.01 22.56
N ALA A 94 -9.75 4.87 22.34
CA ALA A 94 -10.78 5.52 23.14
C ALA A 94 -12.07 4.71 23.02
N GLY A 95 -12.13 3.61 23.77
CA GLY A 95 -13.40 3.03 24.19
C GLY A 95 -13.89 3.81 25.40
N SER A 96 -14.97 4.58 25.22
CA SER A 96 -15.72 5.17 26.32
C SER A 96 -17.08 4.48 26.37
N GLY A 97 -17.15 3.38 27.12
CA GLY A 97 -18.41 2.88 27.68
C GLY A 97 -18.53 3.40 29.10
N GLN A 98 -19.63 4.06 29.42
CA GLN A 98 -20.10 4.29 30.78
C GLN A 98 -21.62 4.18 30.74
N GLY A 99 -22.12 3.09 31.31
CA GLY A 99 -23.44 3.02 31.93
C GLY A 99 -23.29 3.22 33.43
#